data_AF-A0A7Z0RRA8-F1
#
_entry.id   AF-A0A7Z0RRA8-F1
#
_cell.length_a   1.000
_cell.length_b   1.000
_cell.length_c   1.000
_cell.angle_alpha   90.00
_cell.angle_beta   90.00
_cell.angle_gamma   90.00
#
_symmetry.space_group_name_H-M   'P 1'
#
loop_
_entity.id
_entity.type
_entity.pdbx_description
1 polymer ?
#
loop_
_entity_poly.entity_id
_entity_poly.type
_entity_poly.pdbx_seq_one_letter_code
_entity_poly.pdbx_strand_id
1 'polypeptide(L)'
;CQELKKDAYFKQLLETEQVASQPTLSRFFSRATEETVEALRQLNLELIQIFLQFHQVDNLIIDVDSTHFTTYGKQEGSDYNAHYCATGYHPLYAFESQTGYCFNAQLRPGNRYCSDGAVEFFRPILEGFNRLLFRMDSGFASPQIYNSIEESGESYLIKL
;
A
#
# COMPACT_ATOMS: atom_id res chain seq x y z
N CYS A 1 1.19 18.73 -19.64
CA CYS A 1 1.16 17.47 -20.41
C CYS A 1 -0.04 17.48 -21.36
N GLN A 2 0.17 17.79 -22.64
CA GLN A 2 -0.87 17.65 -23.69
C GLN A 2 -0.82 16.28 -24.37
N GLU A 3 0.27 15.52 -24.17
CA GLU A 3 0.52 14.22 -24.80
C GLU A 3 -0.57 13.20 -24.46
N LEU A 4 -1.00 13.12 -23.20
CA LEU A 4 -2.08 12.21 -22.76
C LEU A 4 -3.44 12.48 -23.43
N LYS A 5 -3.69 13.70 -23.93
CA LYS A 5 -4.92 14.02 -24.69
C LYS A 5 -4.88 13.50 -26.13
N LYS A 6 -3.67 13.30 -26.68
CA LYS A 6 -3.45 12.78 -28.03
C LYS A 6 -3.25 11.27 -28.02
N ASP A 7 -2.99 10.69 -26.86
CA ASP A 7 -2.90 9.25 -26.66
C ASP A 7 -4.28 8.59 -26.86
N ALA A 8 -4.41 7.83 -27.95
CA ALA A 8 -5.64 7.11 -28.28
C ALA A 8 -5.91 5.95 -27.31
N TYR A 9 -4.85 5.32 -26.79
CA TYR A 9 -4.97 4.22 -25.84
C TYR A 9 -5.47 4.72 -24.49
N PHE A 10 -4.98 5.87 -24.03
CA PHE A 10 -5.40 6.46 -22.77
C PHE A 10 -6.90 6.82 -22.74
N LYS A 11 -7.45 7.28 -23.87
CA LYS A 11 -8.90 7.53 -24.03
C LYS A 11 -9.72 6.25 -23.99
N GLN A 12 -9.24 5.23 -24.70
CA GLN A 12 -9.91 3.94 -24.77
C GLN A 12 -9.94 3.25 -23.40
N LEU A 13 -8.84 3.32 -22.64
CA LEU A 13 -8.74 2.77 -21.30
C LEU A 13 -9.72 3.41 -20.31
N LEU A 14 -9.92 4.73 -20.41
CA LEU A 14 -10.83 5.47 -19.54
C LEU A 14 -12.27 5.49 -20.04
N GLU A 15 -12.56 4.80 -21.16
CA GLU A 15 -13.86 4.78 -21.82
C GLU A 15 -14.46 6.19 -22.03
N THR A 16 -13.59 7.17 -22.34
CA THR A 16 -13.98 8.57 -22.52
C THR A 16 -13.28 9.22 -23.72
N GLU A 17 -14.03 10.01 -24.48
CA GLU A 17 -13.46 10.80 -25.58
C GLU A 17 -12.66 12.02 -25.09
N GLN A 18 -12.94 12.49 -23.87
CA GLN A 18 -12.36 13.71 -23.31
C GLN A 18 -11.55 13.43 -22.05
N VAL A 19 -10.25 13.71 -22.12
CA VAL A 19 -9.33 13.61 -20.99
C VAL A 19 -9.15 14.99 -20.35
N ALA A 20 -9.10 15.03 -19.02
CA ALA A 20 -8.81 16.25 -18.27
C ALA A 20 -7.48 16.89 -18.73
N SER A 21 -7.41 18.22 -18.71
CA SER A 21 -6.15 18.93 -18.97
C SER A 21 -5.17 18.72 -17.82
N GLN A 22 -3.86 18.77 -18.10
CA GLN A 22 -2.86 18.67 -17.05
C GLN A 22 -3.08 19.67 -15.89
N PRO A 23 -3.44 20.96 -16.11
CA PRO A 23 -3.75 21.87 -15.01
C PRO A 23 -4.98 21.46 -14.19
N THR A 24 -5.91 20.69 -14.77
CA THR A 24 -7.07 20.15 -14.05
C THR A 24 -6.67 18.98 -13.18
N LEU A 25 -5.91 18.02 -13.72
CA LEU A 25 -5.35 16.92 -12.94
C LEU A 25 -4.46 17.42 -11.80
N SER A 26 -3.59 18.40 -12.09
CA SER A 26 -2.73 19.03 -11.08
C SER A 26 -3.52 19.62 -9.93
N ARG A 27 -4.57 20.40 -10.22
CA ARG A 27 -5.44 21.00 -9.19
C ARG A 27 -6.28 19.96 -8.45
N PHE A 28 -6.63 18.87 -9.12
CA PHE A 28 -7.36 17.78 -8.49
C PHE A 28 -6.47 17.06 -7.48
N PHE A 29 -5.28 16.62 -7.90
CA PHE A 29 -4.33 15.94 -7.01
C PHE A 29 -3.83 16.84 -5.88
N SER A 30 -3.66 18.15 -6.12
CA SER A 30 -3.24 19.08 -5.06
C SER A 30 -4.29 19.30 -3.96
N ARG A 31 -5.52 18.79 -4.14
CA ARG A 31 -6.56 18.82 -3.09
C ARG A 31 -6.52 17.61 -2.19
N ALA A 32 -5.78 16.56 -2.55
CA ALA A 32 -5.63 15.39 -1.71
C ALA A 32 -4.80 15.78 -0.48
N THR A 33 -5.35 15.47 0.69
CA THR A 33 -4.70 15.65 1.98
C THR A 33 -4.41 14.29 2.61
N GLU A 34 -3.73 14.28 3.76
CA GLU A 34 -3.53 13.06 4.54
C GLU A 34 -4.88 12.43 4.93
N GLU A 35 -5.89 13.24 5.28
CA GLU A 35 -7.24 12.76 5.58
C GLU A 35 -7.92 12.15 4.36
N THR A 36 -7.65 12.69 3.15
CA THR A 36 -8.16 12.11 1.91
C THR A 36 -7.57 10.71 1.69
N VAL A 37 -6.27 10.55 1.92
CA VAL A 37 -5.59 9.25 1.80
C VAL A 37 -6.14 8.26 2.83
N GLU A 38 -6.34 8.70 4.07
CA GLU A 38 -6.88 7.83 5.12
C GLU A 38 -8.33 7.40 4.83
N ALA A 39 -9.18 8.32 4.37
CA ALA A 39 -10.53 7.98 3.95
C ALA A 39 -10.55 6.97 2.78
N LEU A 40 -9.62 7.10 1.82
CA LEU A 40 -9.49 6.13 0.72
C LEU A 40 -9.00 4.75 1.20
N ARG A 41 -8.13 4.70 2.21
CA ARG A 41 -7.71 3.42 2.83
C ARG A 41 -8.87 2.74 3.55
N GLN A 42 -9.65 3.49 4.32
CA GLN A 42 -10.83 2.96 5.01
C GLN A 42 -11.85 2.42 4.00
N LEU A 43 -12.19 3.21 2.98
CA LEU A 43 -13.07 2.79 1.89
C LEU A 43 -12.55 1.51 1.20
N ASN A 44 -11.23 1.43 0.94
CA ASN A 44 -10.63 0.25 0.34
C ASN A 44 -10.81 -1.01 1.20
N LEU A 45 -10.61 -0.91 2.52
CA LEU A 45 -10.83 -2.04 3.44
C LEU A 45 -12.31 -2.46 3.48
N GLU A 46 -13.25 -1.51 3.51
CA GLU A 46 -14.68 -1.79 3.43
C GLU A 46 -15.06 -2.53 2.14
N LEU A 47 -14.52 -2.10 1.00
CA LEU A 47 -14.74 -2.76 -0.29
C LEU A 47 -14.16 -4.18 -0.30
N ILE A 48 -12.95 -4.36 0.23
CA ILE A 48 -12.33 -5.69 0.35
C ILE A 48 -13.18 -6.61 1.21
N GLN A 49 -13.70 -6.11 2.33
CA GLN A 49 -14.59 -6.90 3.19
C GLN A 49 -15.82 -7.40 2.42
N ILE A 50 -16.44 -6.55 1.60
CA ILE A 50 -17.57 -6.93 0.73
C ILE A 50 -17.16 -8.00 -0.27
N PHE A 51 -16.00 -7.84 -0.94
CA PHE A 51 -15.54 -8.80 -1.94
C PHE A 51 -15.15 -10.15 -1.35
N LEU A 52 -14.51 -10.18 -0.18
CA LEU A 52 -14.15 -11.43 0.50
C LEU A 52 -15.40 -12.21 0.93
N GLN A 53 -16.44 -11.52 1.41
CA GLN A 53 -17.74 -12.14 1.69
C GLN A 53 -18.37 -12.73 0.42
N PHE A 54 -18.34 -11.98 -0.68
CA PHE A 54 -18.87 -12.46 -1.97
C PHE A 54 -18.13 -13.70 -2.47
N HIS A 55 -16.81 -13.75 -2.30
CA HIS A 55 -15.96 -14.87 -2.71
C HIS A 55 -15.86 -15.99 -1.66
N GLN A 56 -16.51 -15.86 -0.50
CA GLN A 56 -16.49 -16.84 0.59
C GLN A 56 -15.07 -17.21 1.05
N VAL A 57 -14.19 -16.19 1.13
CA VAL A 57 -12.80 -16.37 1.57
C VAL A 57 -12.74 -16.19 3.09
N ASP A 58 -12.51 -17.29 3.80
CA ASP A 58 -12.58 -17.35 5.26
C ASP A 58 -11.23 -17.33 6.00
N ASN A 59 -10.14 -17.74 5.33
CA ASN A 59 -8.79 -17.70 5.90
C ASN A 59 -7.93 -16.83 5.00
N LEU A 60 -7.36 -15.78 5.58
CA LEU A 60 -6.65 -14.76 4.82
C LEU A 60 -5.15 -14.90 5.10
N ILE A 61 -4.37 -14.93 4.04
CA ILE A 61 -2.91 -14.90 4.16
C ILE A 61 -2.47 -13.51 3.72
N ILE A 62 -2.00 -12.70 4.67
CA ILE A 62 -1.61 -11.33 4.42
C ILE A 62 -0.10 -11.26 4.21
N ASP A 63 0.31 -11.09 2.96
CA ASP A 63 1.70 -10.83 2.58
C ASP A 63 2.02 -9.36 2.84
N VAL A 64 2.95 -9.11 3.76
CA VAL A 64 3.45 -7.76 4.04
C VAL A 64 4.89 -7.66 3.56
N ASP A 65 5.14 -6.69 2.70
CA ASP A 65 6.46 -6.47 2.11
C ASP A 65 6.71 -4.98 1.83
N SER A 66 7.97 -4.58 1.83
CA SER A 66 8.41 -3.25 1.42
C SER A 66 9.30 -3.34 0.18
N THR A 67 9.16 -2.37 -0.71
CA THR A 67 9.97 -2.33 -1.94
C THR A 67 10.61 -0.97 -2.11
N HIS A 68 11.72 -0.91 -2.85
CA HIS A 68 12.38 0.34 -3.19
C HIS A 68 11.86 0.89 -4.51
N PHE A 69 11.50 2.16 -4.51
CA PHE A 69 11.11 2.88 -5.72
C PHE A 69 12.06 4.05 -5.96
N THR A 70 13.01 3.88 -6.88
CA THR A 70 14.00 4.90 -7.21
C THR A 70 13.33 6.14 -7.80
N THR A 71 13.74 7.31 -7.32
CA THR A 71 13.27 8.59 -7.84
C THR A 71 14.39 9.33 -8.55
N TYR A 72 14.00 10.26 -9.43
CA TYR A 72 14.92 11.13 -10.14
C TYR A 72 14.55 12.60 -9.92
N GLY A 73 15.57 13.46 -9.87
CA GLY A 73 15.42 14.88 -9.58
C GLY A 73 15.11 15.14 -8.11
N LYS A 74 14.33 16.19 -7.83
CA LYS A 74 13.91 16.57 -6.47
C LYS A 74 12.44 16.25 -6.28
N GLN A 75 12.15 15.03 -5.82
CA GLN A 75 10.80 14.60 -5.48
C GLN A 75 10.56 14.80 -3.98
N GLU A 76 9.36 15.27 -3.63
CA GLU A 76 8.96 15.46 -2.24
C GLU A 76 8.94 14.13 -1.49
N GLY A 77 9.50 14.11 -0.27
CA GLY A 77 9.53 12.93 0.60
C GLY A 77 10.45 11.80 0.15
N SER A 78 11.17 11.92 -0.99
CA SER A 78 12.17 10.94 -1.39
C SER A 78 13.48 11.15 -0.61
N ASP A 79 14.16 10.05 -0.27
CA ASP A 79 15.40 10.12 0.50
C ASP A 79 16.36 8.99 0.11
N TYR A 80 17.63 9.12 0.47
CA TYR A 80 18.67 8.14 0.18
C TYR A 80 18.51 6.89 1.05
N ASN A 81 18.51 5.73 0.40
CA ASN A 81 18.55 4.44 1.05
C ASN A 81 19.93 3.80 0.85
N ALA A 82 20.66 3.55 1.95
CA ALA A 82 22.00 2.99 1.90
C ALA A 82 22.04 1.52 1.49
N HIS A 83 20.98 0.74 1.72
CA HIS A 83 20.90 -0.66 1.30
C HIS A 83 20.79 -0.77 -0.22
N TYR A 84 19.99 0.10 -0.85
CA TYR A 84 19.81 0.13 -2.31
C TYR A 84 20.80 1.05 -3.03
N CYS A 85 21.63 1.80 -2.30
CA CYS A 85 22.55 2.81 -2.83
C CYS A 85 21.87 3.81 -3.78
N ALA A 86 20.62 4.18 -3.48
CA ALA A 86 19.78 4.99 -4.36
C ALA A 86 18.84 5.90 -3.57
N THR A 87 18.49 7.05 -4.16
CA THR A 87 17.45 7.94 -3.65
C THR A 87 16.09 7.48 -4.16
N GLY A 88 15.11 7.41 -3.27
CA GLY A 88 13.79 6.92 -3.65
C GLY A 88 12.78 6.97 -2.51
N TYR A 89 11.71 6.22 -2.71
CA TYR A 89 10.74 5.87 -1.69
C TYR A 89 10.96 4.43 -1.23
N HIS A 90 10.40 4.09 -0.08
CA HIS A 90 10.38 2.73 0.46
C HIS A 90 8.95 2.31 0.82
N PRO A 91 8.03 2.24 -0.17
CA PRO A 91 6.64 1.88 0.08
C PRO A 91 6.48 0.54 0.81
N LEU A 92 5.44 0.47 1.63
CA LEU A 92 5.01 -0.71 2.36
C LEU A 92 3.64 -1.15 1.83
N TYR A 93 3.47 -2.45 1.63
CA TYR A 93 2.26 -3.04 1.09
C TYR A 93 1.77 -4.21 1.95
N ALA A 94 0.45 -4.42 1.96
CA ALA A 94 -0.21 -5.60 2.49
C ALA A 94 -1.17 -6.15 1.43
N PHE A 95 -0.93 -7.37 0.97
CA PHE A 95 -1.78 -8.05 -0.01
C PHE A 95 -2.31 -9.37 0.55
N GLU A 96 -3.54 -9.74 0.18
CA GLU A 96 -4.01 -11.11 0.41
C GLU A 96 -3.45 -12.04 -0.68
N SER A 97 -2.80 -13.12 -0.27
CA SER A 97 -1.98 -13.97 -1.13
C SER A 97 -2.75 -14.67 -2.25
N GLN A 98 -4.03 -14.98 -2.07
CA GLN A 98 -4.79 -15.82 -3.01
C GLN A 98 -5.56 -14.98 -4.04
N THR A 99 -6.23 -13.94 -3.55
CA THR A 99 -7.07 -13.01 -4.32
C THR A 99 -6.25 -11.86 -4.92
N GLY A 100 -5.10 -11.54 -4.33
CA GLY A 100 -4.29 -10.38 -4.70
C GLY A 100 -4.89 -9.05 -4.26
N TYR A 101 -5.89 -9.04 -3.36
CA TYR A 101 -6.47 -7.80 -2.87
C TYR A 101 -5.46 -7.01 -2.03
N CYS A 102 -5.31 -5.72 -2.35
CA CYS A 102 -4.42 -4.80 -1.65
C CYS A 102 -5.12 -4.28 -0.40
N PHE A 103 -4.86 -4.85 0.77
CA PHE A 103 -5.46 -4.40 2.02
C PHE A 103 -4.96 -3.01 2.41
N ASN A 104 -3.66 -2.76 2.27
CA ASN A 104 -3.11 -1.44 2.55
C ASN A 104 -1.87 -1.15 1.70
N ALA A 105 -1.64 0.14 1.45
CA ALA A 105 -0.47 0.67 0.77
C ALA A 105 -0.07 2.00 1.42
N GLN A 106 1.23 2.14 1.71
CA GLN A 106 1.78 3.35 2.29
C GLN A 106 3.08 3.73 1.59
N LEU A 107 3.07 4.90 0.96
CA LEU A 107 4.30 5.50 0.45
C LEU A 107 5.11 6.05 1.63
N ARG A 108 6.36 5.63 1.75
CA ARG A 108 7.28 6.08 2.80
C ARG A 108 8.55 6.67 2.19
N PRO A 109 9.24 7.57 2.90
CA PRO A 109 10.57 8.02 2.48
C PRO A 109 11.56 6.86 2.34
N GLY A 110 12.53 7.02 1.43
CA GLY A 110 13.52 5.97 1.11
C GLY A 110 14.40 5.56 2.28
N ASN A 111 14.63 6.44 3.25
CA ASN A 111 15.51 6.23 4.40
C ASN A 111 14.90 5.34 5.51
N ARG A 112 13.67 4.84 5.33
CA ARG A 112 12.94 4.06 6.33
C ARG A 112 13.36 2.60 6.30
N TYR A 113 13.54 2.00 7.46
CA TYR A 113 13.76 0.55 7.59
C TYR A 113 12.47 -0.22 7.24
N CYS A 114 12.58 -1.49 6.84
CA CYS A 114 11.45 -2.29 6.37
C CYS A 114 10.29 -2.31 7.38
N SER A 115 10.58 -2.66 8.64
CA SER A 115 9.60 -2.75 9.72
C SER A 115 9.15 -1.41 10.33
N ASP A 116 9.74 -0.27 9.94
CA ASP A 116 9.41 1.04 10.54
C ASP A 116 7.95 1.42 10.24
N GLY A 117 7.13 1.54 11.28
CA GLY A 117 5.70 1.80 11.19
C GLY A 117 4.82 0.61 10.79
N ALA A 118 5.37 -0.61 10.69
CA ALA A 118 4.60 -1.77 10.21
C ALA A 118 3.40 -2.12 11.12
N VAL A 119 3.56 -2.03 12.44
CA VAL A 119 2.47 -2.27 13.40
C VAL A 119 1.30 -1.31 13.16
N GLU A 120 1.58 -0.02 13.00
CA GLU A 120 0.58 0.99 12.68
C GLU A 120 -0.10 0.70 11.34
N PHE A 121 0.70 0.26 10.36
CA PHE A 121 0.26 0.02 9.00
C PHE A 121 -0.75 -1.13 8.87
N PHE A 122 -0.54 -2.25 9.59
CA PHE A 122 -1.47 -3.39 9.52
C PHE A 122 -2.49 -3.45 10.67
N ARG A 123 -2.46 -2.54 11.65
CA ARG A 123 -3.47 -2.50 12.71
C ARG A 123 -4.91 -2.46 12.19
N PRO A 124 -5.28 -1.63 11.20
CA PRO A 124 -6.66 -1.63 10.70
C PRO A 124 -7.09 -2.99 10.13
N ILE A 125 -6.13 -3.79 9.65
CA ILE A 125 -6.36 -5.15 9.16
C ILE A 125 -6.63 -6.09 10.34
N LEU A 126 -5.83 -6.02 11.40
CA LEU A 126 -6.02 -6.80 12.62
C LEU A 126 -7.36 -6.50 13.32
N GLU A 127 -7.80 -5.24 13.28
CA GLU A 127 -9.06 -4.82 13.91
C GLU A 127 -10.30 -5.16 13.07
N GLY A 128 -10.18 -5.17 11.74
CA GLY A 128 -11.30 -5.34 10.81
C GLY A 128 -11.57 -6.78 10.36
N PHE A 129 -10.59 -7.68 10.51
CA PHE A 129 -10.63 -9.03 9.94
C PHE A 129 -10.23 -10.08 10.99
N ASN A 130 -10.50 -11.34 10.70
CA ASN A 130 -10.14 -12.47 11.57
C ASN A 130 -9.54 -13.61 10.75
N ARG A 131 -8.95 -14.60 11.44
CA ARG A 131 -8.36 -15.80 10.81
C ARG A 131 -7.27 -15.43 9.82
N LEU A 132 -6.40 -14.53 10.27
CA LEU A 132 -5.30 -13.95 9.54
C LEU A 132 -4.02 -14.77 9.79
N LEU A 133 -3.30 -15.03 8.71
CA LEU A 133 -1.91 -15.46 8.75
C LEU A 133 -1.05 -14.40 8.06
N PHE A 134 -0.28 -13.64 8.83
CA PHE A 134 0.67 -12.70 8.27
C PHE A 134 1.92 -13.43 7.78
N ARG A 135 2.35 -13.17 6.53
CA ARG A 135 3.62 -13.65 6.00
C ARG A 135 4.52 -12.47 5.68
N MET A 136 5.75 -12.53 6.19
CA MET A 136 6.75 -11.48 6.01
C MET A 136 8.15 -12.07 5.86
N ASP A 137 9.07 -11.28 5.32
CA ASP A 137 10.50 -11.61 5.30
C ASP A 137 11.22 -11.22 6.59
N SER A 138 12.53 -11.49 6.66
CA SER A 138 13.35 -11.20 7.84
C SER A 138 13.50 -9.71 8.14
N GLY A 139 13.19 -8.82 7.18
CA GLY A 139 13.15 -7.37 7.41
C GLY A 139 12.06 -6.94 8.39
N PHE A 140 11.09 -7.82 8.66
CA PHE A 140 10.01 -7.62 9.63
C PHE A 140 10.20 -8.45 10.91
N ALA A 141 11.37 -9.07 11.10
CA ALA A 141 11.68 -9.87 12.29
C ALA A 141 11.90 -8.97 13.53
N SER A 142 10.81 -8.48 14.13
CA SER A 142 10.81 -7.51 15.23
C SER A 142 9.84 -7.95 16.35
N PRO A 143 10.26 -7.91 17.63
CA PRO A 143 9.40 -8.25 18.77
C PRO A 143 8.08 -7.48 18.80
N GLN A 144 8.10 -6.21 18.40
CA GLN A 144 6.92 -5.36 18.35
C GLN A 144 5.86 -5.89 17.36
N ILE A 145 6.30 -6.42 16.22
CA ILE A 145 5.42 -7.01 15.21
C ILE A 145 4.83 -8.32 15.74
N TYR A 146 5.66 -9.18 16.34
CA TYR A 146 5.20 -10.45 16.90
C TYR A 146 4.13 -10.23 17.95
N ASN A 147 4.44 -9.38 18.95
CA ASN A 147 3.52 -9.09 20.06
C ASN A 147 2.19 -8.52 19.54
N SER A 148 2.22 -7.59 18.57
CA SER A 148 0.99 -7.00 18.03
C SER A 148 0.06 -8.02 17.36
N ILE A 149 0.63 -9.01 16.67
CA ILE A 149 -0.15 -10.05 15.99
C ILE A 149 -0.67 -11.07 17.02
N GLU A 150 0.18 -11.48 17.97
CA GLU A 150 -0.18 -12.42 19.04
C GLU A 150 -1.24 -11.85 19.99
N GLU A 151 -1.16 -10.57 20.36
CA GLU A 151 -2.16 -9.89 21.19
C GLU A 151 -3.54 -9.84 20.53
N SER A 152 -3.58 -9.86 19.19
CA SER A 152 -4.82 -9.93 18.41
C SER A 152 -5.32 -11.37 18.24
N GLY A 153 -4.57 -12.37 18.69
CA GLY A 153 -4.88 -13.79 18.56
C GLY A 153 -4.65 -14.36 17.16
N GLU A 154 -3.96 -13.62 16.29
CA GLU A 154 -3.72 -14.00 14.90
C GLU A 154 -2.36 -14.67 14.72
N SER A 155 -2.14 -15.29 13.56
CA SER A 155 -0.93 -16.07 13.29
C SER A 155 0.06 -15.31 12.39
N TYR A 156 1.35 -15.67 12.49
CA TYR A 156 2.37 -15.15 11.59
C TYR A 156 3.38 -16.22 11.17
N LEU A 157 3.99 -16.02 10.00
CA LEU A 157 5.10 -16.79 9.47
C LEU A 157 6.17 -15.81 8.95
N ILE A 158 7.33 -15.81 9.59
CA ILE A 158 8.43 -14.89 9.25
C ILE A 158 9.65 -15.73 8.90
N LYS A 159 10.18 -15.51 7.70
CA LYS A 159 11.41 -16.16 7.26
C LYS A 159 12.59 -15.50 7.98
N LEU A 160 13.34 -16.26 8.77
CA LEU A 160 14.57 -15.81 9.45
C LEU A 160 15.81 -15.97 8.57
#